data_AF-A0A3C0KAH0-F1
#
_entry.id   AF-A0A3C0KAH0-F1
#
_cell.length_a   1.000
_cell.length_b   1.000
_cell.length_c   1.000
_cell.angle_alpha   90.00
_cell.angle_beta   90.00
_cell.angle_gamma   90.00
#
_symmetry.space_group_name_H-M   'P 1'
#
loop_
_entity.id
_entity.type
_entity.pdbx_description
1 polymer ?
#
loop_
_entity_poly.entity_id
_entity_poly.type
_entity_poly.pdbx_seq_one_letter_code
_entity_poly.pdbx_strand_id
1 'polypeptide(L)' 'MPWHAHLQLGYTLEDARSVARYEHNGPLRILQSLYPEGDSVCHNVLVHPPGGLVGGDT' A
#
# COMPACT_ATOMS: atom_id res chain seq x y z
N MET A 1 18.01 -3.62 -14.79
CA MET A 1 17.45 -4.65 -13.90
C MET A 1 16.01 -4.26 -13.66
N PRO A 2 15.02 -5.12 -13.93
CA PRO A 2 13.61 -4.75 -13.74
C PRO A 2 13.39 -4.34 -12.29
N TRP A 3 12.71 -3.20 -12.08
CA TRP A 3 12.39 -2.71 -10.76
C TRP A 3 11.20 -3.49 -10.21
N HIS A 4 11.43 -4.73 -9.80
CA HIS A 4 10.35 -5.55 -9.26
C HIS A 4 9.81 -4.94 -7.96
N ALA A 5 8.50 -4.75 -7.94
CA ALA A 5 7.74 -4.27 -6.81
C ALA A 5 6.81 -5.36 -6.29
N HIS A 6 6.77 -5.54 -4.98
CA HIS A 6 5.82 -6.45 -4.34
C HIS A 6 5.18 -5.76 -3.13
N LEU A 7 3.87 -5.91 -2.98
CA LEU A 7 3.13 -5.48 -1.81
C LEU A 7 2.20 -6.62 -1.41
N GLN A 8 2.35 -7.07 -0.17
CA GLN A 8 1.39 -7.93 0.50
C GLN A 8 0.58 -7.07 1.44
N LEU A 9 -0.74 -7.08 1.29
CA LEU A 9 -1.67 -6.25 2.07
C LEU A 9 -2.83 -7.11 2.55
N GLY A 10 -2.96 -7.22 3.88
CA GLY A 10 -4.05 -7.89 4.55
C GLY A 10 -4.91 -6.89 5.31
N TYR A 11 -6.22 -7.13 5.30
CA TYR A 11 -7.17 -6.39 6.12
C TYR A 11 -7.84 -7.33 7.11
N THR A 12 -8.04 -6.85 8.33
CA THR A 12 -8.75 -7.59 9.38
C THR A 12 -9.65 -6.62 10.13
N LEU A 13 -10.86 -7.05 10.47
CA LEU A 13 -11.74 -6.29 11.34
C LEU A 13 -11.33 -6.53 12.80
N GLU A 14 -10.90 -5.48 13.49
CA GLU A 14 -10.47 -5.50 14.89
C GLU A 14 -11.18 -4.36 15.63
N ASP A 15 -11.89 -4.69 16.72
CA ASP A 15 -12.65 -3.71 17.51
C ASP A 15 -13.53 -2.78 16.65
N ALA A 16 -14.26 -3.37 15.70
CA ALA A 16 -15.10 -2.68 14.71
C ALA A 16 -14.36 -1.75 13.72
N ARG A 17 -13.02 -1.79 13.69
CA ARG A 17 -12.16 -1.06 12.75
C ARG A 17 -11.51 -1.98 11.73
N SER A 18 -11.51 -1.60 10.46
CA SER A 18 -10.74 -2.31 9.42
C SER A 18 -9.27 -1.96 9.52
N VAL A 19 -8.44 -2.85 10.04
CA VAL A 19 -6.99 -2.64 10.21
C VAL A 19 -6.23 -3.22 9.02
N ALA A 20 -5.40 -2.39 8.40
CA ALA A 20 -4.48 -2.80 7.34
C ALA A 20 -3.12 -3.21 7.91
N ARG A 21 -2.61 -4.38 7.51
CA ARG A 21 -1.24 -4.84 7.76
C ARG A 21 -0.58 -5.16 6.44
N TYR A 22 0.65 -4.70 6.24
CA TYR A 22 1.32 -4.83 4.96
C TYR A 22 2.82 -4.97 5.07
N GLU A 23 3.37 -5.71 4.11
CA GLU A 23 4.79 -5.87 3.86
C GLU A 23 5.08 -5.50 2.40
N HIS A 24 6.21 -4.88 2.14
CA HIS A 24 6.58 -4.47 0.78
C HIS A 24 8.03 -4.80 0.46
N ASN A 25 8.27 -5.04 -0.83
CA ASN A 25 9.59 -5.16 -1.43
C ASN A 25 9.66 -4.27 -2.67
N GLY A 26 10.83 -3.68 -2.94
CA GLY A 26 11.00 -2.74 -4.06
C GLY A 26 10.47 -1.34 -3.73
N PRO A 27 9.87 -0.59 -4.67
CA PRO A 27 9.48 0.81 -4.52
C PRO A 27 8.07 1.01 -3.97
N LEU A 28 7.17 0.04 -4.14
CA LEU A 28 5.76 0.19 -3.82
C LEU A 28 5.54 0.32 -2.29
N ARG A 29 4.79 1.33 -1.84
CA ARG A 29 4.57 1.62 -0.41
C ARG A 29 3.13 2.00 -0.14
N ILE A 30 2.58 1.59 1.01
CA ILE A 30 1.43 2.26 1.61
C ILE A 30 1.96 3.47 2.37
N LEU A 31 1.55 4.67 1.96
CA LEU A 31 1.94 5.92 2.60
C LEU A 31 1.11 6.19 3.86
N GLN A 32 -0.20 5.95 3.77
CA GLN A 32 -1.12 6.26 4.86
C GLN A 32 -2.38 5.42 4.77
N SER A 33 -2.91 5.02 5.94
CA SER A 33 -4.23 4.41 6.10
C SER A 33 -5.17 5.45 6.71
N LEU A 34 -6.26 5.75 6.00
CA LEU A 34 -7.25 6.77 6.34
C LEU A 34 -8.62 6.13 6.57
N TYR A 35 -9.50 6.86 7.26
CA TYR A 35 -10.86 6.40 7.62
C TYR A 35 -11.89 7.53 7.45
N PRO A 36 -12.00 8.13 6.25
CA PRO A 36 -12.88 9.29 6.04
C PRO A 36 -14.37 8.96 6.18
N GLU A 37 -14.73 7.67 6.05
CA GLU A 37 -16.11 7.16 6.15
C GLU A 37 -16.39 6.51 7.52
N GLY A 38 -15.45 6.62 8.47
CA GLY A 38 -15.47 5.94 9.76
C GLY A 38 -14.59 4.69 9.80
N ASP A 39 -14.45 4.11 11.00
CA ASP A 39 -13.44 3.09 11.31
C ASP A 39 -13.59 1.78 10.52
N SER A 40 -14.79 1.46 10.04
CA SER A 40 -15.05 0.22 9.30
C SER A 40 -14.48 0.22 7.88
N VAL A 41 -14.20 1.39 7.28
CA VAL A 41 -13.73 1.52 5.89
C VAL A 41 -12.32 2.11 5.87
N CYS A 42 -11.33 1.27 5.56
CA CYS A 42 -9.93 1.69 5.44
C CYS A 42 -9.61 2.16 4.01
N HIS A 43 -9.10 3.38 3.88
CA HIS A 43 -8.65 3.98 2.63
C HIS A 43 -7.13 4.04 2.64
N ASN A 44 -6.48 3.20 1.83
CA ASN A 44 -5.03 3.17 1.75
C ASN A 44 -4.52 4.04 0.60
N VAL A 45 -3.59 4.95 0.92
CA VAL A 45 -2.84 5.71 -0.08
C VAL A 45 -1.64 4.88 -0.51
N LEU A 46 -1.71 4.29 -1.69
CA LEU A 46 -0.63 3.54 -2.32
C LEU A 46 0.24 4.49 -3.15
N VAL A 47 1.54 4.49 -2.89
CA VAL A 47 2.51 5.26 -3.67
C VAL A 47 3.50 4.32 -4.35
N HIS A 48 3.77 4.60 -5.61
CA HIS A 48 4.90 4.06 -6.36
C HIS A 48 5.88 5.22 -6.58
N PRO A 49 6.82 5.46 -5.65
CA PRO A 49 7.74 6.57 -5.74
C PRO A 49 8.52 6.46 -7.05
N PRO A 50 8.56 7.52 -7.87
CA PRO A 50 9.43 7.52 -9.03
C PRO A 50 10.88 7.51 -8.56
N GLY A 51 11.68 6.53 -8.96
CA GLY A 51 13.15 6.68 -8.96
C GLY A 51 13.67 7.35 -10.23
N GLY A 52 12.81 8.07 -10.95
CA GLY A 52 13.02 8.40 -12.36
C GLY A 52 12.47 7.30 -13.25
N LEU A 53 11.72 7.70 -14.27
CA LEU A 53 11.31 6.82 -15.35
C LEU A 53 12.57 6.40 -16.13
N VAL A 54 13.07 5.18 -15.92
CA VAL A 54 13.97 4.54 -16.88
C VAL A 54 13.19 3.36 -17.45
N GLY A 55 12.88 3.44 -18.75
CA GLY A 55 12.02 2.46 -19.42
C GLY A 55 12.47 1.03 -19.15
N GLY A 56 11.54 0.18 -18.71
CA GLY A 56 11.80 -1.23 -18.43
C GLY A 56 11.00 -1.86 -17.31
N ASP A 57 10.15 -1.10 -16.61
CA ASP A 57 9.28 -1.67 -15.58
C ASP A 57 8.08 -2.36 -16.25
N THR A 58 8.17 -3.69 -16.39
CA THR A 58 7.00 -4.58 -16.53
C THR A 58 6.51 -5.02 -15.16
#